data_AF-A0A1B6H5W7-F1
#
_entry.id   AF-A0A1B6H5W7-F1
#
_cell.length_a   1.000
_cell.length_b   1.000
_cell.length_c   1.000
_cell.angle_alpha   90.00
_cell.angle_beta   90.00
_cell.angle_gamma   90.00
#
_symmetry.space_group_name_H-M   'P 1'
#
loop_
_entity.id
_entity.type
_entity.pdbx_description
1 polymer ?
#
loop_
_entity_poly.entity_id
_entity_poly.type
_entity_poly.pdbx_seq_one_letter_code
_entity_poly.pdbx_strand_id
1 'polypeptide(L)'
;RNIQLPDGYEEVLEEYKRVRDDLDMASAVIKSLSHYEFGGQFFRQFASVSNMMASKSKIKALKREDMYSDAARVGEYMAGSVESPQLKSTSRQFSDAWMKISEGKVQMNARLSDAQATISALRKTAKSIDERRGRVSALRYDLEEAAQGGESVDVRKKEEYNKESE
;
A
#
# COMPACT_ATOMS: atom_id res chain seq x y z
N ARG A 1 40.86 14.42 13.18
CA ARG A 1 40.17 15.37 12.28
C ARG A 1 38.84 14.74 11.90
N ASN A 2 37.72 15.46 11.98
CA ASN A 2 36.41 14.94 11.56
C ASN A 2 36.32 15.02 10.02
N ILE A 3 35.91 13.94 9.36
CA ILE A 3 35.84 13.91 7.89
C ILE A 3 34.50 14.50 7.47
N GLN A 4 34.56 15.68 6.87
CA GLN A 4 33.37 16.38 6.44
C GLN A 4 32.83 15.79 5.13
N LEU A 5 31.53 15.54 5.10
CA LEU A 5 30.81 15.19 3.89
C LEU A 5 30.57 16.45 3.05
N PRO A 6 30.27 16.31 1.74
CA PRO A 6 29.98 17.45 0.89
C PRO A 6 28.87 18.34 1.45
N ASP A 7 28.98 19.64 1.20
CA ASP A 7 27.96 20.61 1.60
C ASP A 7 26.57 20.21 1.09
N GLY A 8 25.55 20.35 1.94
CA GLY A 8 24.16 19.97 1.62
C GLY A 8 23.84 18.47 1.76
N TYR A 9 24.81 17.60 2.10
CA TYR A 9 24.56 16.16 2.26
C TYR A 9 23.49 15.84 3.32
N GLU A 10 23.57 16.47 4.49
CA GLU A 10 22.61 16.28 5.59
C GLU A 10 21.18 16.69 5.19
N GLU A 11 21.04 17.82 4.50
CA GLU A 11 19.74 18.33 4.04
C GLU A 11 19.08 17.36 3.05
N VAL A 12 19.84 16.91 2.04
CA VAL A 12 19.37 15.92 1.06
C VAL A 12 19.05 14.58 1.73
N LEU A 13 19.82 14.19 2.75
CA LEU A 13 19.58 12.97 3.50
C LEU A 13 18.28 13.04 4.31
N GLU A 14 17.99 14.18 4.94
CA GLU A 14 16.73 14.38 5.65
C GLU A 14 15.53 14.35 4.69
N GLU A 15 15.61 15.04 3.56
CA GLU A 15 14.56 15.03 2.55
C GLU A 15 14.30 13.61 2.03
N TYR A 16 15.37 12.87 1.72
CA TYR A 16 15.26 11.47 1.31
C TYR A 16 14.58 10.59 2.37
N LYS A 17 14.93 10.74 3.66
CA LYS A 17 14.31 9.95 4.74
C LYS A 17 12.80 10.22 4.80
N ARG A 18 12.37 11.47 4.68
CA ARG A 18 10.94 11.84 4.64
C ARG A 18 10.23 11.17 3.47
N VAL A 19 10.80 11.29 2.25
CA VAL A 19 10.23 10.64 1.05
C VAL A 19 10.10 9.13 1.24
N ARG A 20 11.12 8.47 1.79
CA ARG A 20 11.09 7.03 2.05
C ARG A 20 9.95 6.65 3.01
N ASP A 21 9.80 7.39 4.10
CA ASP A 21 8.78 7.10 5.12
C ASP A 21 7.36 7.39 4.57
N ASP A 22 7.21 8.42 3.73
CA ASP A 22 5.96 8.75 3.03
C ASP A 22 5.53 7.65 2.06
N LEU A 23 6.47 6.92 1.43
CA LEU A 23 6.14 5.76 0.58
C LEU A 23 5.45 4.65 1.37
N ASP A 24 5.80 4.47 2.65
CA ASP A 24 5.19 3.47 3.51
C ASP A 24 3.75 3.84 3.85
N MET A 25 3.54 5.10 4.22
CA MET A 25 2.20 5.66 4.47
C MET A 25 1.33 5.59 3.21
N ALA A 26 1.83 6.04 2.06
CA ALA A 26 1.12 6.00 0.79
C ALA A 26 0.70 4.57 0.40
N SER A 27 1.59 3.59 0.60
CA SER A 27 1.28 2.19 0.33
C SER A 27 0.18 1.66 1.25
N ALA A 28 0.16 2.05 2.52
CA ALA A 28 -0.89 1.63 3.46
C ALA A 28 -2.26 2.21 3.08
N VAL A 29 -2.30 3.49 2.70
CA VAL A 29 -3.51 4.17 2.24
C VAL A 29 -4.07 3.51 0.98
N ILE A 30 -3.23 3.25 -0.03
CA ILE A 30 -3.64 2.60 -1.28
C ILE A 30 -4.24 1.22 -1.02
N LYS A 31 -3.58 0.41 -0.18
CA LYS A 31 -4.11 -0.91 0.20
C LYS A 31 -5.47 -0.82 0.90
N SER A 32 -5.66 0.17 1.76
CA SER A 32 -6.95 0.39 2.43
C SER A 32 -8.06 0.74 1.43
N LEU A 33 -7.78 1.67 0.52
CA LEU A 33 -8.74 2.11 -0.52
C LEU A 33 -9.13 0.98 -1.46
N SER A 34 -8.19 0.09 -1.82
CA SER A 34 -8.47 -1.08 -2.68
C SER A 34 -9.41 -2.12 -2.05
N HIS A 35 -9.60 -2.12 -0.73
CA HIS A 35 -10.40 -3.14 -0.01
C HIS A 35 -11.62 -2.56 0.75
N TYR A 36 -11.95 -1.28 0.53
CA TYR A 36 -12.97 -0.53 1.30
C TYR A 36 -14.41 -1.08 1.23
N GLU A 37 -14.64 -2.15 0.47
CA GLU A 37 -15.95 -2.67 0.13
C GLU A 37 -16.78 -3.18 1.32
N PHE A 38 -16.16 -3.74 2.36
CA PHE A 38 -16.93 -4.53 3.34
C PHE A 38 -17.36 -3.78 4.62
N GLY A 39 -17.28 -2.44 4.64
CA GLY A 39 -17.33 -1.64 5.87
C GLY A 39 -18.70 -1.35 6.52
N GLY A 40 -19.85 -1.72 5.93
CA GLY A 40 -21.18 -1.29 6.42
C GLY A 40 -22.14 -2.40 6.86
N GLN A 41 -22.91 -2.17 7.94
CA GLN A 41 -23.99 -3.07 8.40
C GLN A 41 -25.07 -3.27 7.32
N PHE A 42 -25.38 -2.23 6.55
CA PHE A 42 -26.28 -2.27 5.39
C PHE A 42 -25.82 -3.27 4.31
N PHE A 43 -24.51 -3.30 4.02
CA PHE A 43 -23.95 -4.17 2.98
C PHE A 43 -23.89 -5.64 3.39
N ARG A 44 -23.74 -5.94 4.69
CA ARG A 44 -23.90 -7.31 5.21
C ARG A 44 -25.30 -7.86 4.99
N GLN A 45 -26.34 -7.04 5.20
CA GLN A 45 -27.72 -7.42 4.88
C GLN A 45 -27.93 -7.59 3.37
N PHE A 46 -27.36 -6.70 2.55
CA PHE A 46 -27.48 -6.78 1.10
C PHE A 46 -26.83 -8.06 0.52
N ALA A 47 -25.65 -8.44 1.02
CA ALA A 47 -24.99 -9.69 0.64
C ALA A 47 -25.84 -10.92 0.97
N SER A 48 -26.60 -10.89 2.07
CA SER A 48 -27.54 -11.96 2.43
C SER A 48 -28.69 -12.06 1.42
N VAL A 49 -29.24 -10.94 0.97
CA VAL A 49 -30.32 -10.90 -0.04
C VAL A 49 -29.81 -11.35 -1.41
N SER A 50 -28.63 -10.87 -1.83
CA SER A 50 -27.94 -11.29 -3.05
C SER A 50 -27.72 -12.81 -3.07
N ASN A 51 -27.17 -13.38 -1.99
CA ASN A 51 -26.96 -14.83 -1.87
C ASN A 51 -28.29 -15.62 -1.92
N MET A 52 -29.35 -15.10 -1.32
CA MET A 52 -30.68 -15.72 -1.37
C MET A 52 -31.25 -15.71 -2.79
N MET A 53 -31.07 -14.63 -3.55
CA MET A 53 -31.46 -14.56 -4.97
C MET A 53 -30.61 -15.51 -5.83
N ALA A 54 -29.30 -15.57 -5.60
CA ALA A 54 -28.39 -16.48 -6.29
C ALA A 54 -28.76 -17.96 -6.07
N SER A 55 -29.20 -18.34 -4.87
CA SER A 55 -29.64 -19.73 -4.59
C SER A 55 -30.92 -20.17 -5.32
N LYS A 56 -31.77 -19.22 -5.73
CA LYS A 56 -33.01 -19.51 -6.49
C LYS A 56 -32.79 -19.55 -8.00
N SER A 57 -31.65 -19.06 -8.47
CA SER A 57 -31.27 -19.02 -9.87
C SER A 57 -30.18 -20.06 -10.13
N LYS A 58 -30.38 -21.01 -11.07
CA LYS A 58 -29.35 -21.98 -11.50
C LYS A 58 -28.16 -21.33 -12.23
N ILE A 59 -27.90 -20.03 -12.02
CA ILE A 59 -26.81 -19.30 -12.66
C ILE A 59 -25.56 -19.46 -11.77
N LYS A 60 -24.86 -20.57 -11.98
CA LYS A 60 -23.49 -20.83 -11.51
C LYS A 60 -22.44 -19.84 -12.09
N ALA A 61 -22.85 -18.82 -12.83
CA ALA A 61 -21.96 -18.07 -13.73
C ALA A 61 -21.33 -16.80 -13.13
N LEU A 62 -21.66 -16.40 -11.90
CA LEU A 62 -21.15 -15.12 -11.40
C LEU A 62 -20.24 -15.37 -10.20
N LYS A 63 -18.95 -15.48 -10.52
CA LYS A 63 -17.87 -15.05 -9.63
C LYS A 63 -18.36 -13.78 -8.93
N ARG A 64 -18.33 -13.74 -7.60
CA ARG A 64 -18.50 -12.49 -6.84
C ARG A 64 -17.45 -11.50 -7.36
N GLU A 65 -17.86 -10.58 -8.21
CA GLU A 65 -16.96 -9.58 -8.80
C GLU A 65 -16.84 -8.39 -7.87
N ASP A 66 -17.95 -7.92 -7.29
CA ASP A 66 -17.96 -6.95 -6.20
C ASP A 66 -19.40 -6.68 -5.68
N MET A 67 -19.58 -5.94 -4.57
CA MET A 67 -20.92 -5.71 -4.01
C MET A 67 -21.81 -4.75 -4.85
N TYR A 68 -21.23 -3.90 -5.69
CA TYR A 68 -22.00 -3.00 -6.53
C TYR A 68 -22.62 -3.73 -7.73
N SER A 69 -21.90 -4.69 -8.33
CA SER A 69 -22.47 -5.57 -9.37
C SER A 69 -23.60 -6.45 -8.83
N ASP A 70 -23.51 -6.90 -7.56
CA ASP A 70 -24.61 -7.58 -6.90
C ASP A 70 -25.84 -6.67 -6.72
N ALA A 71 -25.64 -5.39 -6.38
CA ALA A 71 -26.72 -4.41 -6.27
C ALA A 71 -27.39 -4.13 -7.62
N ALA A 72 -26.61 -4.04 -8.70
CA ALA A 72 -27.14 -3.91 -10.04
C ALA A 72 -28.09 -5.06 -10.41
N ARG A 73 -27.66 -6.31 -10.16
CA ARG A 73 -28.48 -7.51 -10.46
C ARG A 73 -29.82 -7.52 -9.73
N VAL A 74 -29.88 -7.00 -8.51
CA VAL A 74 -31.16 -6.85 -7.78
C VAL A 74 -32.08 -5.90 -8.55
N GLY A 75 -31.56 -4.78 -9.05
CA GLY A 75 -32.32 -3.85 -9.89
C GLY A 75 -32.84 -4.48 -11.18
N GLU A 76 -31.99 -5.26 -11.85
CA GLU A 76 -32.35 -5.97 -13.08
C GLU A 76 -33.45 -7.01 -12.82
N TYR A 77 -33.33 -7.78 -11.73
CA TYR A 77 -34.35 -8.74 -11.33
C TYR A 77 -35.67 -8.06 -10.97
N MET A 78 -35.63 -6.94 -10.25
CA MET A 78 -36.82 -6.15 -9.94
C MET A 78 -37.50 -5.65 -11.22
N ALA A 79 -36.74 -5.16 -12.19
CA ALA A 79 -37.27 -4.72 -13.48
C ALA A 79 -37.94 -5.86 -14.27
N GLY A 80 -37.46 -7.10 -14.13
CA GLY A 80 -38.07 -8.28 -14.73
C GLY A 80 -39.32 -8.79 -14.01
N SER A 81 -39.47 -8.48 -12.71
CA SER A 81 -40.51 -9.05 -11.84
C SER A 81 -41.73 -8.14 -11.63
N VAL A 82 -41.58 -6.82 -11.82
CA VAL A 82 -42.68 -5.86 -11.65
C VAL A 82 -43.42 -5.66 -12.97
N GLU A 83 -44.75 -5.55 -12.96
CA GLU A 83 -45.52 -5.32 -14.19
C GLU A 83 -45.62 -3.84 -14.57
N SER A 84 -45.66 -2.96 -13.56
CA SER A 84 -45.79 -1.50 -13.75
C SER A 84 -44.61 -0.92 -14.56
N PRO A 85 -44.88 -0.24 -15.70
CA PRO A 85 -43.83 0.38 -16.51
C PRO A 85 -42.96 1.39 -15.74
N GLN A 86 -43.57 2.15 -14.83
CA GLN A 86 -42.87 3.14 -14.00
C GLN A 86 -41.87 2.45 -13.05
N LEU A 87 -42.28 1.34 -12.43
CA LEU A 87 -41.42 0.57 -11.54
C LEU A 87 -40.33 -0.18 -12.32
N LYS A 88 -40.62 -0.69 -13.52
CA LYS A 88 -39.61 -1.27 -14.42
C LYS A 88 -38.52 -0.26 -14.75
N SER A 89 -38.92 0.96 -15.15
CA SER A 89 -38.00 2.04 -15.50
C SER A 89 -37.11 2.41 -14.31
N THR A 90 -37.70 2.62 -13.13
CA THR A 90 -36.96 2.96 -11.90
C THR A 90 -35.97 1.84 -11.51
N SER A 91 -36.39 0.58 -11.63
CA SER A 91 -35.54 -0.57 -11.30
C SER A 91 -34.36 -0.72 -12.26
N ARG A 92 -34.55 -0.41 -13.55
CA ARG A 92 -33.44 -0.34 -14.53
C ARG A 92 -32.47 0.80 -14.22
N GLN A 93 -32.98 2.00 -13.90
CA GLN A 93 -32.13 3.13 -13.51
C GLN A 93 -31.30 2.82 -12.26
N PHE A 94 -31.90 2.13 -11.28
CA PHE A 94 -31.17 1.63 -10.11
C PHE A 94 -30.07 0.64 -10.51
N SER A 95 -30.38 -0.33 -11.38
CA SER A 95 -29.39 -1.29 -11.90
C SER A 95 -28.23 -0.59 -12.59
N ASP A 96 -28.53 0.33 -13.52
CA ASP A 96 -27.54 1.06 -14.31
C ASP A 96 -26.64 1.94 -13.42
N ALA A 97 -27.22 2.57 -12.39
CA ALA A 97 -26.45 3.38 -11.44
C ALA A 97 -25.41 2.53 -10.68
N TRP A 98 -25.80 1.36 -10.20
CA TRP A 98 -24.88 0.46 -9.49
C TRP A 98 -23.83 -0.18 -10.40
N MET A 99 -24.17 -0.50 -11.65
CA MET A 99 -23.18 -0.94 -12.63
C MET A 99 -22.11 0.12 -12.89
N LYS A 100 -22.51 1.40 -13.05
CA LYS A 100 -21.56 2.51 -13.22
C LYS A 100 -20.62 2.66 -12.02
N ILE A 101 -21.10 2.42 -10.80
CA ILE A 101 -20.25 2.44 -9.60
C ILE A 101 -19.27 1.26 -9.62
N SER A 102 -19.71 0.05 -10.00
CA SER A 102 -18.85 -1.12 -10.16
C SER A 102 -17.74 -0.86 -11.19
N GLU A 103 -18.09 -0.32 -12.37
CA GLU A 103 -17.13 0.04 -13.41
C GLU A 103 -16.12 1.09 -12.94
N GLY A 104 -16.60 2.16 -12.29
CA GLY A 104 -15.75 3.21 -11.73
C GLY A 104 -14.76 2.68 -10.70
N LYS A 105 -15.18 1.71 -9.91
CA LYS A 105 -14.31 1.03 -8.94
C LYS A 105 -13.28 0.12 -9.61
N VAL A 106 -13.64 -0.62 -10.66
CA VAL A 106 -12.66 -1.40 -11.43
C VAL A 106 -11.56 -0.48 -11.97
N GLN A 107 -11.94 0.68 -12.52
CA GLN A 107 -10.98 1.69 -12.99
C GLN A 107 -10.14 2.28 -11.85
N MET A 108 -10.75 2.58 -10.71
CA MET A 108 -10.05 3.05 -9.51
C MET A 108 -9.02 2.01 -9.05
N ASN A 109 -9.41 0.73 -8.93
CA ASN A 109 -8.54 -0.35 -8.50
C ASN A 109 -7.38 -0.58 -9.47
N ALA A 110 -7.61 -0.44 -10.78
CA ALA A 110 -6.53 -0.49 -11.77
C ALA A 110 -5.50 0.64 -11.51
N ARG A 111 -5.96 1.88 -11.33
CA ARG A 111 -5.07 3.02 -11.03
C ARG A 111 -4.34 2.86 -9.69
N LEU A 112 -5.01 2.35 -8.67
CA LEU A 112 -4.41 2.05 -7.37
C LEU A 112 -3.35 0.95 -7.48
N SER A 113 -3.58 -0.06 -8.32
CA SER A 113 -2.59 -1.10 -8.62
C SER A 113 -1.36 -0.52 -9.32
N ASP A 114 -1.54 0.36 -10.30
CA ASP A 114 -0.43 1.05 -10.97
C ASP A 114 0.38 1.90 -9.99
N ALA A 115 -0.29 2.69 -9.15
CA ALA A 115 0.36 3.47 -8.10
C ALA A 115 1.13 2.59 -7.11
N GLN A 116 0.57 1.45 -6.71
CA GLN A 116 1.23 0.48 -5.84
C GLN A 116 2.48 -0.14 -6.50
N ALA A 117 2.45 -0.38 -7.82
CA ALA A 117 3.61 -0.83 -8.58
C ALA A 117 4.71 0.24 -8.61
N THR A 118 4.36 1.50 -8.84
CA THR A 118 5.30 2.64 -8.77
C THR A 118 5.94 2.77 -7.39
N ILE A 119 5.15 2.73 -6.31
CA ILE A 119 5.68 2.77 -4.94
C ILE A 119 6.63 1.60 -4.68
N SER A 120 6.30 0.41 -5.18
CA SER A 120 7.17 -0.76 -5.04
C SER A 120 8.50 -0.60 -5.77
N ALA A 121 8.50 0.03 -6.95
CA ALA A 121 9.73 0.39 -7.65
C ALA A 121 10.56 1.43 -6.87
N LEU A 122 9.92 2.48 -6.36
CA LEU A 122 10.58 3.51 -5.54
C LEU A 122 11.20 2.93 -4.27
N ARG A 123 10.52 1.99 -3.59
CA ARG A 123 11.07 1.28 -2.43
C ARG A 123 12.32 0.48 -2.77
N LYS A 124 12.38 -0.16 -3.94
CA LYS A 124 13.61 -0.85 -4.39
C LYS A 124 14.76 0.14 -4.58
N THR A 125 14.47 1.30 -5.17
CA THR A 125 15.45 2.38 -5.30
C THR A 125 15.92 2.88 -3.93
N ALA A 126 14.99 3.13 -3.00
CA ALA A 126 15.30 3.55 -1.63
C ALA A 126 16.20 2.52 -0.92
N LYS A 127 15.93 1.23 -1.06
CA LYS A 127 16.81 0.18 -0.52
C LYS A 127 18.25 0.28 -1.05
N SER A 128 18.41 0.53 -2.35
CA SER A 128 19.75 0.72 -2.93
C SER A 128 20.44 1.98 -2.41
N ILE A 129 19.69 3.07 -2.20
CA ILE A 129 20.21 4.30 -1.59
C ILE A 129 20.65 4.04 -0.15
N ASP A 130 19.85 3.33 0.64
CA ASP A 130 20.17 2.98 2.03
C ASP A 130 21.44 2.12 2.12
N GLU A 131 21.62 1.15 1.21
CA GLU A 131 22.86 0.35 1.12
C GLU A 131 24.09 1.23 0.82
N ARG A 132 23.96 2.17 -0.13
CA ARG A 132 25.05 3.12 -0.46
C ARG A 132 25.36 4.04 0.71
N ARG A 133 24.33 4.55 1.41
CA ARG A 133 24.50 5.38 2.61
C ARG A 133 25.21 4.63 3.72
N GLY A 134 24.88 3.35 3.92
CA GLY A 134 25.58 2.48 4.87
C GLY A 134 27.07 2.37 4.55
N ARG A 135 27.43 2.17 3.27
CA ARG A 135 28.83 2.14 2.82
C ARG A 135 29.55 3.46 3.03
N VAL A 136 28.91 4.59 2.71
CA VAL A 136 29.49 5.93 2.94
C VAL A 136 29.78 6.13 4.42
N SER A 137 28.84 5.74 5.30
CA SER A 137 29.01 5.87 6.74
C SER A 137 30.17 5.00 7.27
N ALA A 138 30.29 3.77 6.79
CA ALA A 138 31.39 2.87 7.14
C ALA A 138 32.74 3.42 6.65
N LEU A 139 32.83 3.84 5.39
CA LEU A 139 34.06 4.43 4.84
C LEU A 139 34.46 5.71 5.58
N ARG A 140 33.50 6.54 5.98
CA ARG A 140 33.78 7.75 6.77
C ARG A 140 34.40 7.38 8.11
N TYR A 141 33.85 6.37 8.79
CA TYR A 141 34.39 5.84 10.04
C TYR A 141 35.81 5.28 9.86
N ASP A 142 36.05 4.44 8.85
CA ASP A 142 37.37 3.86 8.58
C ASP A 142 38.42 4.95 8.29
N LEU A 143 38.04 5.98 7.53
CA LEU A 143 38.92 7.11 7.24
C LEU A 143 39.16 7.99 8.47
N GLU A 144 38.16 8.18 9.34
CA GLU A 144 38.31 8.88 10.62
C GLU A 144 39.27 8.14 11.55
N GLU A 145 39.21 6.81 11.59
CA GLU A 145 40.11 5.93 12.34
C GLU A 145 41.55 5.96 11.79
N ALA A 146 41.71 5.85 10.47
CA ALA A 146 43.01 5.94 9.81
C ALA A 146 43.64 7.33 9.99
N ALA A 147 42.85 8.40 9.96
CA ALA A 147 43.32 9.77 10.20
C ALA A 147 43.69 10.03 11.67
N GLN A 148 43.24 9.19 12.60
CA GLN A 148 43.65 9.20 14.01
C GLN A 148 44.86 8.30 14.29
N GLY A 149 45.45 7.69 13.26
CA GLY A 149 46.69 6.91 13.39
C GLY A 149 46.51 5.53 14.04
N GLY A 150 45.28 4.98 14.10
CA GLY A 150 45.02 3.64 14.65
C GLY A 150 45.18 3.51 16.17
N GLU A 151 45.35 4.61 16.91
CA GLU A 151 45.54 4.59 18.37
C GLU A 151 44.35 3.99 19.14
N SER A 152 43.13 3.99 18.58
CA SER A 152 41.93 3.52 19.27
C SER A 152 41.82 2.00 19.45
N VAL A 153 42.52 1.20 18.64
CA VAL A 153 42.49 -0.28 18.74
C VAL A 153 43.58 -0.82 19.66
N ASP A 154 44.74 -0.17 19.72
CA ASP A 154 45.87 -0.62 20.56
C ASP A 154 45.68 -0.26 22.05
N VAL A 155 44.92 0.80 22.36
CA VAL A 155 44.62 1.18 23.76
C VAL A 155 43.60 0.25 24.40
N ARG A 156 42.54 -0.17 23.68
CA ARG A 156 41.52 -1.09 24.25
C ARG A 156 42.08 -2.50 24.52
N LYS A 157 42.96 -3.02 23.66
CA LYS A 157 43.62 -4.31 23.90
C LYS A 157 44.61 -4.26 25.07
N LYS A 158 45.30 -3.14 25.29
CA LYS A 158 46.19 -2.97 26.46
C LYS A 158 45.41 -2.82 27.77
N GLU A 159 44.25 -2.17 27.75
CA GLU A 159 43.39 -2.04 28.93
C GLU A 159 42.68 -3.35 29.32
N GLU A 160 42.30 -4.20 28.36
CA GLU A 160 41.78 -5.55 28.64
C GLU A 160 42.88 -6.49 29.17
N TYR A 161 44.09 -6.45 28.61
CA TYR A 161 45.21 -7.27 29.09
C TYR A 161 45.65 -6.92 30.52
N ASN A 162 45.61 -5.63 30.89
CA ASN A 162 45.95 -5.20 32.25
C ASN A 162 44.87 -5.50 33.29
N LYS A 163 43.60 -5.68 32.89
CA LYS A 163 42.51 -6.06 33.81
C LYS A 163 42.43 -7.56 34.08
N GLU A 164 42.96 -8.39 33.18
CA GLU A 164 43.10 -9.84 33.40
C GLU A 164 44.39 -10.21 34.15
N SER A 165 45.27 -9.24 34.41
CA SER A 165 46.58 -9.42 35.05
C SER A 165 46.65 -8.91 36.51
N GLU A 166 45.55 -8.40 37.07
CA GLU A 166 45.36 -8.03 38.48
C GLU A 166 44.42 -9.02 39.18
#